data_AF-A0A841Y249-F1
#
_entry.id   AF-A0A841Y249-F1
#
_cell.length_a   1.000
_cell.length_b   1.000
_cell.length_c   1.000
_cell.angle_alpha   90.00
_cell.angle_beta   90.00
_cell.angle_gamma   90.00
#
_symmetry.space_group_name_H-M   'P 1'
#
loop_
_entity.id
_entity.type
_entity.pdbx_description
1 polymer ?
#
loop_
_entity_poly.entity_id
_entity_poly.type
_entity_poly.pdbx_seq_one_letter_code
_entity_poly.pdbx_strand_id
1 'polypeptide(L)'
;MKNGKDTIVAHAQRIGILSEGCQGITIKESAVAQLSKPAIQIQRGTYGRQSIGSFHFIQSNTFEEITDGGIKIDGIMDKPKTRGVSEITISENRFLGNNPSEYMYVIDNCDLVTIRDRCSVYIGEGAMNTTVYAVDVNKSTDDTKILDKGTRSIIMGRKYNFIDGTNAYTFSTRIAPSRFSLPIVDKSLILKETTQKVVGDMVLIQDKQEMKETVAVLKTWNDGSLRWTNMMGDLIFTADIVNVDDFYATANSIKGSCTGIESITKFRVTAIYDSGKEPTIVTGGSIKSDGTFEVYILGKGIDILECQMLILEALDQDNNILDSKNVTVKFNESITVDPYSFSSPYITGSYSSLIKSIKLISSKVTAGGTLTGGTFKFYAIGNMEKTIPCYIKGYDAKGNERASTLVPVID
;
A
#
# COMPACT_ATOMS: atom_id res chain seq x y z
N MET A 1 39.24 -18.87 -57.19
CA MET A 1 39.63 -17.52 -56.75
C MET A 1 40.39 -17.66 -55.46
N LYS A 2 41.54 -17.00 -55.33
CA LYS A 2 42.45 -17.09 -54.18
C LYS A 2 41.73 -16.65 -52.89
N ASN A 3 41.89 -17.43 -51.82
CA ASN A 3 41.72 -16.95 -50.44
C ASN A 3 42.55 -15.68 -50.31
N GLY A 4 41.88 -14.52 -50.28
CA GLY A 4 42.51 -13.28 -49.86
C GLY A 4 42.96 -13.51 -48.43
N LYS A 5 44.26 -13.35 -48.16
CA LYS A 5 44.75 -13.26 -46.79
C LYS A 5 43.99 -12.09 -46.16
N ASP A 6 43.19 -12.36 -45.13
CA ASP A 6 42.67 -11.30 -44.27
C ASP A 6 43.86 -10.45 -43.87
N THR A 7 43.85 -9.22 -44.38
CA THR A 7 44.95 -8.29 -44.12
C THR A 7 44.74 -7.89 -42.68
N ILE A 8 45.61 -8.36 -41.77
CA ILE A 8 45.52 -8.01 -40.36
C ILE A 8 45.63 -6.49 -40.26
N VAL A 9 44.51 -5.83 -39.97
CA VAL A 9 44.45 -4.37 -39.84
C VAL A 9 45.22 -4.01 -38.56
N ALA A 10 46.32 -3.27 -38.72
CA ALA A 10 47.10 -2.78 -37.60
C ALA A 10 46.37 -1.57 -36.98
N HIS A 11 46.11 -1.64 -35.67
CA HIS A 11 45.45 -0.56 -34.95
C HIS A 11 46.47 0.23 -34.12
N ALA A 12 46.50 1.55 -34.31
CA ALA A 12 47.38 2.41 -33.53
C ALA A 12 46.81 2.61 -32.11
N GLN A 13 47.64 2.42 -31.08
CA GLN A 13 47.24 2.61 -29.67
C GLN A 13 47.21 4.10 -29.28
N ARG A 14 46.32 4.88 -29.88
CA ARG A 14 46.20 6.32 -29.63
C ARG A 14 44.79 6.85 -29.87
N ILE A 15 44.43 7.90 -29.15
CA ILE A 15 43.20 8.66 -29.38
C ILE A 15 43.37 9.50 -30.65
N GLY A 16 42.32 9.61 -31.46
CA GLY A 16 42.33 10.47 -32.65
C GLY A 16 42.31 11.95 -32.28
N ILE A 17 41.22 12.38 -31.63
CA ILE A 17 41.03 13.74 -31.13
C ILE A 17 40.75 13.67 -29.63
N LEU A 18 41.59 14.32 -28.84
CA LEU A 18 41.40 14.48 -27.40
C LEU A 18 41.01 15.94 -27.10
N SER A 19 39.86 16.14 -26.47
CA SER A 19 39.37 17.45 -26.02
C SER A 19 39.23 17.46 -24.50
N GLU A 20 40.14 18.15 -23.81
CA GLU A 20 40.14 18.26 -22.36
C GLU A 20 39.73 19.68 -21.93
N GLY A 21 38.60 19.82 -21.23
CA GLY A 21 38.18 21.11 -20.64
C GLY A 21 37.91 22.24 -21.64
N CYS A 22 37.67 21.90 -22.91
CA CYS A 22 37.40 22.87 -23.97
C CYS A 22 35.91 23.19 -24.06
N GLN A 23 35.55 24.38 -24.58
CA GLN A 23 34.15 24.75 -24.82
C GLN A 23 33.93 25.16 -26.27
N GLY A 24 32.76 24.84 -26.83
CA GLY A 24 32.35 25.33 -28.15
C GLY A 24 33.08 24.67 -29.33
N ILE A 25 33.52 23.42 -29.19
CA ILE A 25 34.26 22.71 -30.24
C ILE A 25 33.30 22.04 -31.22
N THR A 26 33.51 22.27 -32.51
CA THR A 26 32.81 21.56 -33.59
C THR A 26 33.78 20.64 -34.32
N ILE A 27 33.45 19.35 -34.42
CA ILE A 27 34.18 18.35 -35.21
C ILE A 27 33.23 17.84 -36.29
N LYS A 28 33.48 18.25 -37.53
CA LYS A 28 32.57 17.98 -38.65
C LYS A 28 33.30 17.42 -39.86
N GLU A 29 32.63 16.52 -40.60
CA GLU A 29 33.07 16.04 -41.93
C GLU A 29 34.51 15.47 -41.93
N SER A 30 34.95 14.91 -40.81
CA SER A 30 36.28 14.35 -40.64
C SER A 30 36.27 12.82 -40.74
N ALA A 31 37.43 12.24 -41.08
CA ALA A 31 37.62 10.79 -41.11
C ALA A 31 38.74 10.37 -40.12
N VAL A 32 38.46 9.40 -39.26
CA VAL A 32 39.42 8.84 -38.30
C VAL A 32 39.38 7.31 -38.42
N ALA A 33 40.54 6.68 -38.61
CA ALA A 33 40.60 5.24 -38.89
C ALA A 33 41.74 4.50 -38.18
N GLN A 34 41.56 3.19 -37.99
CA GLN A 34 42.58 2.23 -37.55
C GLN A 34 43.18 2.56 -36.18
N LEU A 35 42.33 2.82 -35.18
CA LEU A 35 42.73 3.14 -33.82
C LEU A 35 42.23 2.08 -32.84
N SER A 36 43.07 1.73 -31.88
CA SER A 36 42.67 0.84 -30.77
C SER A 36 42.13 1.59 -29.55
N LYS A 37 41.93 2.91 -29.69
CA LYS A 37 41.47 3.86 -28.68
C LYS A 37 40.39 4.75 -29.30
N PRO A 38 39.61 5.49 -28.47
CA PRO A 38 38.55 6.33 -29.00
C PRO A 38 39.00 7.23 -30.15
N ALA A 39 38.20 7.30 -31.21
CA ALA A 39 38.47 8.24 -32.29
C ALA A 39 38.32 9.69 -31.81
N ILE A 40 37.33 9.94 -30.95
CA ILE A 40 37.16 11.21 -30.25
C ILE A 40 36.97 10.92 -28.77
N GLN A 41 37.74 11.58 -27.91
CA GLN A 41 37.59 11.55 -26.46
C GLN A 41 37.40 12.96 -25.92
N ILE A 42 36.29 13.18 -25.22
CA ILE A 42 35.97 14.44 -24.56
C ILE A 42 35.97 14.17 -23.07
N GLN A 43 36.78 14.95 -22.36
CA GLN A 43 36.90 14.81 -20.92
C GLN A 43 37.12 16.14 -20.23
N ARG A 44 37.05 16.09 -18.91
CA ARG A 44 37.40 17.21 -18.05
C ARG A 44 38.86 17.62 -18.25
N GLY A 45 39.13 18.92 -18.17
CA GLY A 45 40.50 19.45 -18.17
C GLY A 45 41.29 18.97 -16.95
N THR A 46 42.46 18.39 -17.20
CA THR A 46 43.37 17.85 -16.17
C THR A 46 44.33 18.90 -15.60
N TYR A 47 44.58 20.01 -16.31
CA TYR A 47 45.53 21.05 -15.92
C TYR A 47 44.88 22.46 -15.88
N GLY A 48 44.62 22.98 -14.68
CA GLY A 48 44.29 24.39 -14.47
C GLY A 48 42.82 24.80 -14.70
N ARG A 49 42.58 26.13 -14.78
CA ARG A 49 41.27 26.83 -14.60
C ARG A 49 40.11 26.37 -15.50
N GLN A 50 40.37 25.65 -16.58
CA GLN A 50 39.36 25.15 -17.51
C GLN A 50 39.02 23.69 -17.18
N SER A 51 38.07 23.52 -16.25
CA SER A 51 37.69 22.22 -15.72
C SER A 51 36.37 21.69 -16.29
N ILE A 52 35.85 22.29 -17.36
CA ILE A 52 34.53 21.98 -17.93
C ILE A 52 34.67 21.80 -19.44
N GLY A 53 34.30 20.64 -19.96
CA GLY A 53 34.16 20.37 -21.39
C GLY A 53 32.71 20.52 -21.82
N SER A 54 32.33 21.58 -22.54
CA SER A 54 30.91 21.76 -22.92
C SER A 54 30.66 22.38 -24.30
N PHE A 55 29.42 22.27 -24.79
CA PHE A 55 29.01 22.81 -26.09
C PHE A 55 29.79 22.19 -27.27
N HIS A 56 29.93 20.86 -27.27
CA HIS A 56 30.57 20.15 -28.38
C HIS A 56 29.54 19.70 -29.43
N PHE A 57 29.88 19.88 -30.69
CA PHE A 57 29.06 19.45 -31.83
C PHE A 57 29.88 18.50 -32.70
N ILE A 58 29.48 17.23 -32.77
CA ILE A 58 30.21 16.20 -33.52
C ILE A 58 29.31 15.63 -34.61
N GLN A 59 29.58 16.02 -35.85
CA GLN A 59 28.63 15.83 -36.93
C GLN A 59 29.23 15.28 -38.22
N SER A 60 28.52 14.37 -38.89
CA SER A 60 28.84 13.95 -40.25
C SER A 60 30.26 13.37 -40.43
N ASN A 61 30.82 12.75 -39.38
CA ASN A 61 32.16 12.15 -39.43
C ASN A 61 32.12 10.67 -39.84
N THR A 62 33.25 10.15 -40.32
CA THR A 62 33.44 8.73 -40.63
C THR A 62 34.51 8.12 -39.72
N PHE A 63 34.15 7.04 -39.04
CA PHE A 63 35.02 6.29 -38.14
C PHE A 63 35.20 4.87 -38.67
N GLU A 64 36.42 4.43 -38.92
CA GLU A 64 36.70 3.13 -39.56
C GLU A 64 37.69 2.29 -38.76
N GLU A 65 37.37 1.03 -38.47
CA GLU A 65 38.26 0.10 -37.73
C GLU A 65 38.71 0.70 -36.38
N ILE A 66 37.72 1.05 -35.52
CA ILE A 66 37.93 1.58 -34.17
C ILE A 66 37.44 0.56 -33.13
N THR A 67 38.31 0.10 -32.24
CA THR A 67 38.00 -1.04 -31.35
C THR A 67 37.53 -0.67 -29.94
N ASP A 68 37.84 0.55 -29.45
CA ASP A 68 37.59 0.99 -28.05
C ASP A 68 36.66 2.20 -28.01
N GLY A 69 35.54 2.11 -28.73
CA GLY A 69 34.53 3.16 -28.90
C GLY A 69 34.87 4.19 -29.97
N GLY A 70 33.88 4.62 -30.73
CA GLY A 70 34.02 5.71 -31.70
C GLY A 70 34.22 7.05 -31.01
N ILE A 71 33.23 7.43 -30.19
CA ILE A 71 33.26 8.65 -29.40
C ILE A 71 33.07 8.30 -27.93
N LYS A 72 34.01 8.72 -27.11
CA LYS A 72 33.98 8.57 -25.66
C LYS A 72 33.80 9.94 -24.98
N ILE A 73 32.82 10.03 -24.09
CA ILE A 73 32.53 11.21 -23.28
C ILE A 73 32.63 10.79 -21.82
N ASP A 74 33.60 11.34 -21.09
CA ASP A 74 33.78 10.99 -19.68
C ASP A 74 34.23 12.21 -18.86
N GLY A 75 33.36 12.64 -17.94
CA GLY A 75 33.64 13.77 -17.06
C GLY A 75 34.65 13.50 -15.95
N ILE A 76 35.04 12.23 -15.71
CA ILE A 76 35.90 11.76 -14.62
C ILE A 76 35.34 12.08 -13.22
N MET A 77 35.17 11.07 -12.38
CA MET A 77 34.51 11.19 -11.07
C MET A 77 35.47 11.68 -9.97
N ASP A 78 35.97 12.92 -10.05
CA ASP A 78 36.89 13.44 -9.02
C ASP A 78 36.20 14.22 -7.88
N LYS A 79 34.97 14.73 -8.09
CA LYS A 79 34.19 15.43 -7.05
C LYS A 79 32.67 15.20 -7.21
N PRO A 80 31.93 14.85 -6.14
CA PRO A 80 30.54 14.36 -6.22
C PRO A 80 29.46 15.39 -6.63
N LYS A 81 29.82 16.60 -7.09
CA LYS A 81 28.84 17.67 -7.35
C LYS A 81 29.00 18.43 -8.67
N THR A 82 30.05 18.19 -9.45
CA THR A 82 30.25 18.87 -10.74
C THR A 82 30.66 17.85 -11.79
N ARG A 83 29.72 17.51 -12.69
CA ARG A 83 30.04 16.71 -13.87
C ARG A 83 30.82 17.60 -14.81
N GLY A 84 32.08 17.23 -15.07
CA GLY A 84 33.02 18.09 -15.78
C GLY A 84 32.78 18.18 -17.28
N VAL A 85 31.77 17.49 -17.83
CA VAL A 85 31.48 17.45 -19.26
C VAL A 85 29.97 17.48 -19.53
N SER A 86 29.51 18.40 -20.38
CA SER A 86 28.07 18.57 -20.63
C SER A 86 27.70 19.20 -21.98
N GLU A 87 26.42 19.17 -22.35
CA GLU A 87 25.86 19.90 -23.51
C GLU A 87 26.53 19.50 -24.83
N ILE A 88 26.49 18.20 -25.13
CA ILE A 88 27.15 17.62 -26.30
C ILE A 88 26.10 17.11 -27.27
N THR A 89 26.24 17.48 -28.54
CA THR A 89 25.37 17.01 -29.62
C THR A 89 26.18 16.20 -30.63
N ILE A 90 25.72 14.98 -30.89
CA ILE A 90 26.31 14.04 -31.84
C ILE A 90 25.26 13.70 -32.89
N SER A 91 25.60 13.81 -34.18
CA SER A 91 24.65 13.46 -35.24
C SER A 91 25.30 13.11 -36.58
N GLU A 92 24.64 12.27 -37.36
CA GLU A 92 25.00 11.88 -38.72
C GLU A 92 26.39 11.23 -38.91
N ASN A 93 26.95 10.61 -37.87
CA ASN A 93 28.24 9.94 -37.97
C ASN A 93 28.10 8.50 -38.47
N ARG A 94 29.14 8.00 -39.13
CA ARG A 94 29.21 6.67 -39.74
C ARG A 94 30.32 5.84 -39.10
N PHE A 95 30.01 4.60 -38.78
CA PHE A 95 30.98 3.62 -38.29
C PHE A 95 31.13 2.48 -39.29
N LEU A 96 32.37 2.21 -39.68
CA LEU A 96 32.76 1.20 -40.67
C LEU A 96 33.85 0.29 -40.06
N GLY A 97 34.05 -0.88 -40.67
CA GLY A 97 35.11 -1.81 -40.30
C GLY A 97 34.59 -3.19 -39.91
N ASN A 98 35.50 -4.16 -39.90
CA ASN A 98 35.21 -5.56 -39.65
C ASN A 98 35.28 -5.93 -38.17
N ASN A 99 35.99 -5.14 -37.36
CA ASN A 99 36.10 -5.34 -35.90
C ASN A 99 35.60 -4.11 -35.12
N PRO A 100 34.31 -3.77 -35.22
CA PRO A 100 33.74 -2.64 -34.49
C PRO A 100 33.75 -2.86 -32.97
N SER A 101 33.89 -1.78 -32.21
CA SER A 101 33.61 -1.79 -30.79
C SER A 101 32.16 -2.20 -30.49
N GLU A 102 31.92 -2.86 -29.35
CA GLU A 102 30.57 -3.22 -28.88
C GLU A 102 29.66 -1.99 -28.84
N TYR A 103 30.17 -0.88 -28.28
CA TYR A 103 29.48 0.40 -28.22
C TYR A 103 30.27 1.49 -28.96
N MET A 104 29.67 2.06 -30.00
CA MET A 104 30.28 3.16 -30.74
C MET A 104 30.30 4.46 -29.96
N TYR A 105 29.31 4.64 -29.09
CA TYR A 105 29.22 5.76 -28.17
C TYR A 105 29.34 5.27 -26.75
N VAL A 106 30.33 5.76 -26.02
CA VAL A 106 30.54 5.43 -24.62
C VAL A 106 30.46 6.73 -23.82
N ILE A 107 29.39 6.92 -23.06
CA ILE A 107 29.17 8.14 -22.30
C ILE A 107 29.04 7.83 -20.81
N ASP A 108 29.76 8.55 -19.97
CA ASP A 108 29.69 8.44 -18.52
C ASP A 108 30.06 9.76 -17.85
N ASN A 109 29.72 9.93 -16.57
CA ASN A 109 30.04 11.11 -15.74
C ASN A 109 29.73 12.47 -16.41
N CYS A 110 28.72 12.53 -17.28
CA CYS A 110 28.38 13.69 -18.10
C CYS A 110 26.92 14.10 -17.93
N ASP A 111 26.56 15.26 -18.48
CA ASP A 111 25.19 15.79 -18.44
C ASP A 111 24.74 16.33 -19.81
N LEU A 112 23.45 16.25 -20.13
CA LEU A 112 22.86 16.87 -21.33
C LEU A 112 23.54 16.43 -22.65
N VAL A 113 23.67 15.13 -22.86
CA VAL A 113 24.20 14.56 -24.12
C VAL A 113 23.06 14.15 -25.05
N THR A 114 23.08 14.64 -26.29
CA THR A 114 22.13 14.27 -27.35
C THR A 114 22.82 13.52 -28.47
N ILE A 115 22.35 12.31 -28.79
CA ILE A 115 22.86 11.48 -29.89
C ILE A 115 21.75 11.28 -30.91
N ARG A 116 22.01 11.58 -32.19
CA ARG A 116 21.08 11.41 -33.32
C ARG A 116 21.76 10.59 -34.42
N ASP A 117 21.95 9.30 -34.14
CA ASP A 117 22.73 8.42 -35.00
C ASP A 117 22.23 6.97 -35.05
N ARG A 118 22.64 6.25 -36.10
CA ARG A 118 22.40 4.81 -36.24
C ARG A 118 23.59 4.03 -35.71
N CYS A 119 23.55 3.63 -34.44
CA CYS A 119 24.74 3.17 -33.73
C CYS A 119 24.41 2.41 -32.43
N SER A 120 25.42 1.77 -31.84
CA SER A 120 25.37 1.25 -30.49
C SER A 120 25.86 2.27 -29.46
N VAL A 121 25.19 2.34 -28.30
CA VAL A 121 25.40 3.34 -27.25
C VAL A 121 25.47 2.67 -25.88
N TYR A 122 26.50 2.99 -25.11
CA TYR A 122 26.61 2.72 -23.69
C TYR A 122 26.42 4.02 -22.90
N ILE A 123 25.43 4.03 -22.00
CA ILE A 123 25.17 5.12 -21.07
C ILE A 123 25.53 4.62 -19.66
N GLY A 124 26.61 5.16 -19.08
CA GLY A 124 27.09 4.81 -17.75
C GLY A 124 26.26 5.43 -16.61
N GLU A 125 26.48 4.95 -15.39
CA GLU A 125 25.73 5.35 -14.18
C GLU A 125 25.90 6.84 -13.84
N GLY A 126 27.05 7.41 -14.20
CA GLY A 126 27.36 8.82 -14.02
C GLY A 126 26.75 9.74 -15.08
N ALA A 127 26.04 9.24 -16.09
CA ALA A 127 25.41 10.05 -17.14
C ALA A 127 23.97 10.48 -16.76
N MET A 128 23.57 11.72 -17.08
CA MET A 128 22.23 12.28 -16.81
C MET A 128 21.77 13.16 -17.96
N ASN A 129 20.45 13.32 -18.06
CA ASN A 129 19.77 14.06 -19.12
C ASN A 129 20.25 13.65 -20.52
N THR A 130 20.43 12.35 -20.76
CA THR A 130 20.85 11.82 -22.05
C THR A 130 19.63 11.65 -22.96
N THR A 131 19.71 12.14 -24.20
CA THR A 131 18.70 11.88 -25.22
C THR A 131 19.33 11.12 -26.39
N VAL A 132 18.77 9.96 -26.75
CA VAL A 132 19.22 9.17 -27.90
C VAL A 132 18.07 9.03 -28.89
N TYR A 133 18.26 9.57 -30.09
CA TYR A 133 17.43 9.32 -31.27
C TYR A 133 18.14 8.27 -32.13
N ALA A 134 17.84 7.01 -31.87
CA ALA A 134 18.37 5.91 -32.64
C ALA A 134 17.41 5.51 -33.76
N VAL A 135 17.95 5.09 -34.90
CA VAL A 135 17.11 4.47 -35.94
C VAL A 135 16.58 3.12 -35.44
N ASP A 136 17.43 2.33 -34.78
CA ASP A 136 17.11 1.00 -34.24
C ASP A 136 17.52 0.93 -32.75
N VAL A 137 16.60 0.58 -31.83
CA VAL A 137 16.82 0.76 -30.37
C VAL A 137 17.32 -0.48 -29.61
N ASN A 138 16.95 -1.71 -29.99
CA ASN A 138 17.48 -3.01 -29.54
C ASN A 138 16.72 -4.12 -30.28
N LYS A 139 17.37 -5.23 -30.64
CA LYS A 139 16.73 -6.33 -31.40
C LYS A 139 16.27 -7.49 -30.51
N SER A 140 17.03 -7.82 -29.48
CA SER A 140 16.73 -8.82 -28.44
C SER A 140 17.53 -8.50 -27.18
N THR A 141 17.37 -9.28 -26.11
CA THR A 141 18.23 -9.20 -24.91
C THR A 141 19.70 -9.52 -25.22
N ASP A 142 19.95 -10.34 -26.24
CA ASP A 142 21.28 -10.83 -26.62
C ASP A 142 21.95 -9.97 -27.71
N ASP A 143 21.21 -9.04 -28.33
CA ASP A 143 21.70 -8.05 -29.30
C ASP A 143 21.28 -6.64 -28.84
N THR A 144 21.92 -6.21 -27.74
CA THR A 144 21.72 -4.91 -27.11
C THR A 144 22.57 -3.86 -27.81
N LYS A 145 21.95 -3.08 -28.70
CA LYS A 145 22.54 -1.87 -29.29
C LYS A 145 22.66 -0.73 -28.28
N ILE A 146 21.70 -0.57 -27.37
CA ILE A 146 21.71 0.52 -26.38
C ILE A 146 21.64 -0.09 -24.98
N LEU A 147 22.74 0.05 -24.24
CA LEU A 147 22.83 -0.31 -22.83
C LEU A 147 22.73 0.96 -21.98
N ASP A 148 21.59 1.11 -21.30
CA ASP A 148 21.29 2.29 -20.50
C ASP A 148 21.37 2.03 -19.00
N LYS A 149 22.41 2.59 -18.36
CA LYS A 149 22.58 2.64 -16.90
C LYS A 149 22.45 4.08 -16.35
N GLY A 150 22.09 5.06 -17.18
CA GLY A 150 22.04 6.47 -16.81
C GLY A 150 20.97 6.81 -15.77
N THR A 151 21.07 8.01 -15.20
CA THR A 151 20.11 8.49 -14.18
C THR A 151 18.81 9.03 -14.79
N ARG A 152 18.92 9.81 -15.87
CA ARG A 152 17.76 10.33 -16.61
C ARG A 152 18.06 10.26 -18.10
N SER A 153 17.33 9.43 -18.81
CA SER A 153 17.55 9.18 -20.24
C SER A 153 16.24 9.06 -20.99
N ILE A 154 16.23 9.55 -22.22
CA ILE A 154 15.15 9.41 -23.18
C ILE A 154 15.73 8.75 -24.42
N ILE A 155 15.23 7.57 -24.77
CA ILE A 155 15.67 6.80 -25.92
C ILE A 155 14.48 6.65 -26.86
N MET A 156 14.67 7.03 -28.12
CA MET A 156 13.65 7.03 -29.16
C MET A 156 14.17 6.26 -30.37
N GLY A 157 13.34 5.40 -30.95
CA GLY A 157 13.71 4.67 -32.17
C GLY A 157 12.79 3.51 -32.51
N ARG A 158 13.12 2.80 -33.60
CA ARG A 158 12.38 1.62 -34.04
C ARG A 158 12.82 0.37 -33.27
N LYS A 159 11.86 -0.30 -32.62
CA LYS A 159 12.03 -1.63 -32.03
C LYS A 159 11.44 -2.67 -32.97
N TYR A 160 12.22 -3.70 -33.29
CA TYR A 160 11.80 -4.79 -34.16
C TYR A 160 11.19 -5.91 -33.30
N ASN A 161 9.98 -6.34 -33.62
CA ASN A 161 9.39 -7.54 -33.05
C ASN A 161 9.59 -8.69 -34.04
N PHE A 162 10.52 -9.59 -33.73
CA PHE A 162 10.85 -10.70 -34.62
C PHE A 162 9.88 -11.89 -34.50
N ILE A 163 8.99 -11.88 -33.51
CA ILE A 163 7.98 -12.94 -33.33
C ILE A 163 6.87 -12.81 -34.38
N ASP A 164 6.48 -11.58 -34.73
CA ASP A 164 5.39 -11.29 -35.67
C ASP A 164 5.83 -10.44 -36.88
N GLY A 165 7.12 -10.07 -36.97
CA GLY A 165 7.68 -9.24 -38.05
C GLY A 165 7.25 -7.77 -37.99
N THR A 166 6.54 -7.35 -36.94
CA THR A 166 6.05 -5.98 -36.79
C THR A 166 7.14 -5.05 -36.26
N ASN A 167 6.91 -3.75 -36.44
CA ASN A 167 7.82 -2.71 -36.00
C ASN A 167 7.06 -1.68 -35.20
N ALA A 168 7.56 -1.34 -34.02
CA ALA A 168 7.01 -0.27 -33.21
C ALA A 168 8.03 0.87 -33.12
N TYR A 169 7.57 2.11 -33.29
CA TYR A 169 8.35 3.25 -32.84
C TYR A 169 8.17 3.37 -31.33
N THR A 170 9.25 3.28 -30.58
CA THR A 170 9.21 3.24 -29.11
C THR A 170 9.88 4.44 -28.51
N PHE A 171 9.27 4.94 -27.45
CA PHE A 171 9.84 5.93 -26.54
C PHE A 171 10.12 5.21 -25.22
N SER A 172 11.39 5.14 -24.83
CA SER A 172 11.82 4.56 -23.56
C SER A 172 12.42 5.65 -22.70
N THR A 173 11.74 5.96 -21.59
CA THR A 173 12.19 6.95 -20.63
C THR A 173 12.65 6.24 -19.36
N ARG A 174 13.89 6.48 -18.92
CA ARG A 174 14.37 6.06 -17.61
C ARG A 174 14.53 7.30 -16.75
N ILE A 175 13.86 7.29 -15.60
CA ILE A 175 14.09 8.22 -14.49
C ILE A 175 14.49 7.31 -13.34
N ALA A 176 15.78 7.18 -13.07
CA ALA A 176 16.27 6.52 -11.87
C ALA A 176 16.10 7.52 -10.70
N PRO A 177 15.14 7.32 -9.79
CA PRO A 177 15.00 8.20 -8.64
C PRO A 177 16.29 8.10 -7.80
N SER A 178 16.92 9.24 -7.54
CA SER A 178 18.08 9.34 -6.64
C SER A 178 17.59 9.15 -5.20
N ARG A 179 17.41 7.90 -4.76
CA ARG A 179 16.94 7.51 -3.41
C ARG A 179 15.66 8.22 -2.96
N PHE A 180 14.56 7.48 -2.92
CA PHE A 180 13.46 7.82 -2.03
C PHE A 180 13.91 7.54 -0.59
N SER A 181 14.17 8.61 0.19
CA SER A 181 14.55 8.49 1.60
C SER A 181 13.31 8.66 2.47
N LEU A 182 12.91 7.58 3.13
CA LEU A 182 11.89 7.64 4.18
C LEU A 182 12.52 8.17 5.48
N PRO A 183 11.87 9.09 6.19
CA PRO A 183 12.30 9.45 7.53
C PRO A 183 12.26 8.22 8.45
N ILE A 184 13.34 8.00 9.21
CA ILE A 184 13.43 6.94 10.22
C ILE A 184 12.92 7.49 11.54
N VAL A 185 11.91 6.86 12.12
CA VAL A 185 11.35 7.25 13.41
C VAL A 185 11.50 6.09 14.40
N ASP A 186 11.94 6.40 15.61
CA ASP A 186 11.99 5.44 16.70
C ASP A 186 10.57 5.05 17.12
N LYS A 187 10.31 3.74 17.24
CA LYS A 187 9.00 3.18 17.63
C LYS A 187 8.41 3.84 18.89
N SER A 188 9.25 4.30 19.82
CA SER A 188 8.81 4.97 21.05
C SER A 188 8.22 6.39 20.85
N LEU A 189 8.55 7.05 19.74
CA LEU A 189 8.08 8.41 19.43
C LEU A 189 6.71 8.41 18.75
N ILE A 190 6.34 7.30 18.12
CA ILE A 190 5.08 7.12 17.37
C ILE A 190 3.86 7.07 18.31
N LEU A 191 4.06 6.66 19.55
CA LEU A 191 2.99 6.53 20.55
C LEU A 191 2.59 7.85 21.23
N LYS A 192 3.18 9.00 20.84
CA LYS A 192 3.08 10.23 21.63
C LYS A 192 2.54 11.49 20.94
N GLU A 193 2.25 11.49 19.64
CA GLU A 193 1.90 12.74 18.95
C GLU A 193 0.46 12.82 18.45
N THR A 194 -0.25 13.85 18.92
CA THR A 194 -1.55 14.34 18.45
C THR A 194 -1.43 15.37 17.32
N THR A 195 -0.24 15.53 16.73
CA THR A 195 0.12 16.71 15.92
C THR A 195 0.61 16.38 14.50
N GLN A 196 -0.05 15.45 13.80
CA GLN A 196 0.18 15.28 12.35
C GLN A 196 -1.04 15.72 11.54
N LYS A 197 -0.80 16.50 10.48
CA LYS A 197 -1.82 17.28 9.75
C LYS A 197 -2.14 16.77 8.33
N VAL A 198 -1.54 15.68 7.86
CA VAL A 198 -1.71 15.22 6.47
C VAL A 198 -1.73 13.68 6.39
N VAL A 199 -2.70 13.11 5.67
CA VAL A 199 -2.82 11.65 5.40
C VAL A 199 -1.88 11.27 4.25
N GLY A 200 -1.22 10.10 4.35
CA GLY A 200 -0.37 9.56 3.27
C GLY A 200 1.14 9.71 3.49
N ASP A 201 1.57 10.24 4.63
CA ASP A 201 2.98 10.25 5.01
C ASP A 201 3.49 8.82 5.25
N MET A 202 4.71 8.53 4.77
CA MET A 202 5.40 7.24 4.96
C MET A 202 6.64 7.44 5.84
N VAL A 203 6.90 6.49 6.74
CA VAL A 203 8.10 6.43 7.59
C VAL A 203 8.71 5.03 7.56
N LEU A 204 9.98 4.93 7.91
CA LEU A 204 10.60 3.66 8.32
C LEU A 204 10.61 3.62 9.86
N ILE A 205 9.88 2.69 10.45
CA ILE A 205 9.90 2.44 11.89
C ILE A 205 11.07 1.52 12.19
N GLN A 206 11.96 1.95 13.07
CA GLN A 206 13.05 1.12 13.56
C GLN A 206 12.73 0.61 14.97
N ASP A 207 12.60 -0.71 15.11
CA ASP A 207 12.58 -1.37 16.42
C ASP A 207 14.01 -1.68 16.84
N LYS A 208 14.52 -0.92 17.81
CA LYS A 208 15.90 -1.08 18.32
C LYS A 208 16.09 -2.34 19.16
N GLN A 209 15.02 -2.94 19.68
CA GLN A 209 15.13 -4.18 20.45
C GLN A 209 15.22 -5.39 19.53
N GLU A 210 14.45 -5.37 18.45
CA GLU A 210 14.40 -6.47 17.47
C GLU A 210 15.35 -6.29 16.28
N MET A 211 16.04 -5.14 16.20
CA MET A 211 16.90 -4.77 15.06
C MET A 211 16.17 -4.89 13.71
N LYS A 212 14.88 -4.56 13.70
CA LYS A 212 13.99 -4.71 12.55
C LYS A 212 13.49 -3.35 12.08
N GLU A 213 13.45 -3.17 10.76
CA GLU A 213 12.91 -1.97 10.12
C GLU A 213 11.63 -2.33 9.35
N THR A 214 10.57 -1.56 9.55
CA THR A 214 9.28 -1.74 8.86
C THR A 214 8.79 -0.42 8.30
N VAL A 215 8.27 -0.43 7.07
CA VAL A 215 7.63 0.76 6.49
C VAL A 215 6.27 0.95 7.18
N ALA A 216 5.88 2.18 7.47
CA ALA A 216 4.54 2.51 7.97
C ALA A 216 3.97 3.75 7.30
N VAL A 217 2.63 3.81 7.23
CA VAL A 217 1.85 4.92 6.68
C VAL A 217 0.96 5.53 7.75
N LEU A 218 0.75 6.85 7.69
CA LEU A 218 -0.23 7.54 8.53
C LEU A 218 -1.64 7.47 7.90
N LYS A 219 -2.57 6.81 8.58
CA LYS A 219 -3.94 6.55 8.09
C LYS A 219 -5.00 7.06 9.06
N THR A 220 -6.14 7.50 8.53
CA THR A 220 -7.34 7.82 9.29
C THR A 220 -8.13 6.56 9.64
N TRP A 221 -8.45 6.39 10.92
CA TRP A 221 -9.27 5.30 11.44
C TRP A 221 -10.76 5.66 11.45
N ASN A 222 -11.64 4.68 11.68
CA ASN A 222 -13.10 4.87 11.69
C ASN A 222 -13.58 5.91 12.71
N ASP A 223 -12.81 6.14 13.78
CA ASP A 223 -13.06 7.17 14.79
C ASP A 223 -12.56 8.58 14.39
N GLY A 224 -12.02 8.72 13.17
CA GLY A 224 -11.43 9.96 12.66
C GLY A 224 -9.99 10.23 13.13
N SER A 225 -9.41 9.36 13.96
CA SER A 225 -8.03 9.53 14.46
C SER A 225 -6.99 9.13 13.41
N LEU A 226 -5.86 9.83 13.38
CA LEU A 226 -4.70 9.47 12.56
C LEU A 226 -3.77 8.55 13.35
N ARG A 227 -3.39 7.39 12.77
CA ARG A 227 -2.46 6.45 13.40
C ARG A 227 -1.49 5.86 12.37
N TRP A 228 -0.27 5.59 12.82
CA TRP A 228 0.75 4.90 12.01
C TRP A 228 0.39 3.42 11.88
N THR A 229 0.45 2.88 10.67
CA THR A 229 0.12 1.48 10.34
C THR A 229 1.22 0.87 9.49
N ASN A 230 1.71 -0.31 9.90
CA ASN A 230 2.77 -1.02 9.19
C ASN A 230 2.33 -1.46 7.79
N MET A 231 3.26 -1.40 6.84
CA MET A 231 3.16 -1.99 5.51
C MET A 231 3.98 -3.30 5.50
N MET A 232 3.41 -4.38 4.97
CA MET A 232 4.16 -5.61 4.66
C MET A 232 3.96 -6.01 3.20
N GLY A 233 5.02 -5.94 2.40
CA GLY A 233 4.98 -6.20 0.96
C GLY A 233 4.23 -5.12 0.18
N ASP A 234 3.46 -5.52 -0.84
CA ASP A 234 2.66 -4.62 -1.69
C ASP A 234 1.29 -4.27 -1.08
N LEU A 235 0.98 -4.79 0.11
CA LEU A 235 -0.34 -4.71 0.72
C LEU A 235 -0.33 -3.75 1.92
N ILE A 236 -1.18 -2.72 1.82
CA ILE A 236 -1.68 -2.01 2.99
C ILE A 236 -2.73 -2.93 3.59
N PHE A 237 -2.53 -3.44 4.81
CA PHE A 237 -3.51 -4.31 5.46
C PHE A 237 -4.86 -3.57 5.56
N THR A 238 -5.83 -4.01 4.76
CA THR A 238 -7.20 -3.50 4.77
C THR A 238 -8.14 -4.65 5.07
N ALA A 239 -8.18 -5.06 6.34
CA ALA A 239 -9.34 -5.81 6.80
C ALA A 239 -10.43 -4.81 7.23
N ASP A 240 -11.68 -5.12 6.91
CA ASP A 240 -12.83 -4.34 7.34
C ASP A 240 -13.94 -5.32 7.72
N ILE A 241 -14.51 -5.15 8.92
CA ILE A 241 -15.67 -5.90 9.38
C ILE A 241 -16.89 -5.26 8.69
N VAL A 242 -17.23 -5.74 7.50
CA VAL A 242 -18.33 -5.21 6.68
C VAL A 242 -19.64 -5.17 7.47
N ASN A 243 -20.02 -6.29 8.08
CA ASN A 243 -21.20 -6.37 8.94
C ASN A 243 -20.98 -7.30 10.13
N VAL A 244 -21.79 -7.07 11.16
CA VAL A 244 -22.00 -8.01 12.27
C VAL A 244 -23.48 -8.34 12.26
N ASP A 245 -23.82 -9.62 12.22
CA ASP A 245 -25.20 -10.08 12.26
C ASP A 245 -25.85 -9.73 13.60
N ASP A 246 -27.17 -9.70 13.64
CA ASP A 246 -27.93 -9.50 14.87
C ASP A 246 -27.53 -10.51 15.95
N PHE A 247 -26.88 -10.01 17.01
CA PHE A 247 -26.41 -10.84 18.10
C PHE A 247 -27.43 -10.84 19.24
N TYR A 248 -28.07 -11.99 19.49
CA TYR A 248 -29.03 -12.16 20.57
C TYR A 248 -28.36 -12.71 21.83
N ALA A 249 -28.85 -12.35 23.03
CA ALA A 249 -28.27 -12.80 24.30
C ALA A 249 -28.26 -14.34 24.48
N THR A 250 -29.07 -15.06 23.72
CA THR A 250 -29.12 -16.54 23.68
C THR A 250 -28.21 -17.15 22.62
N ALA A 251 -27.54 -16.33 21.79
CA ALA A 251 -26.67 -16.80 20.72
C ALA A 251 -25.31 -17.24 21.27
N ASN A 252 -24.75 -18.28 20.67
CA ASN A 252 -23.50 -18.88 21.14
C ASN A 252 -22.25 -18.26 20.50
N SER A 253 -22.44 -17.58 19.37
CA SER A 253 -21.38 -16.99 18.57
C SER A 253 -21.80 -15.66 17.95
N ILE A 254 -20.83 -14.80 17.73
CA ILE A 254 -20.95 -13.58 16.93
C ILE A 254 -20.58 -13.96 15.50
N LYS A 255 -21.42 -13.56 14.53
CA LYS A 255 -21.26 -13.87 13.11
C LYS A 255 -21.30 -12.59 12.29
N GLY A 256 -20.76 -12.66 11.08
CA GLY A 256 -20.83 -11.57 10.13
C GLY A 256 -19.93 -11.83 8.93
N SER A 257 -19.56 -10.75 8.25
CA SER A 257 -18.67 -10.78 7.10
C SER A 257 -17.61 -9.69 7.20
N CYS A 258 -16.49 -9.95 6.55
CA CYS A 258 -15.37 -9.04 6.46
C CYS A 258 -14.67 -9.16 5.10
N THR A 259 -13.95 -8.10 4.73
CA THR A 259 -13.04 -8.08 3.57
C THR A 259 -11.59 -8.08 4.04
N GLY A 260 -10.64 -8.36 3.13
CA GLY A 260 -9.21 -8.42 3.46
C GLY A 260 -8.83 -9.60 4.33
N ILE A 261 -9.49 -10.75 4.12
CA ILE A 261 -9.42 -11.94 4.97
C ILE A 261 -8.00 -12.52 5.10
N GLU A 262 -7.17 -12.32 4.08
CA GLU A 262 -5.76 -12.72 4.05
C GLU A 262 -4.92 -12.05 5.14
N SER A 263 -5.42 -10.92 5.65
CA SER A 263 -4.78 -10.15 6.72
C SER A 263 -5.23 -10.62 8.11
N ILE A 264 -6.41 -11.24 8.22
CA ILE A 264 -7.03 -11.59 9.50
C ILE A 264 -6.59 -12.99 9.91
N THR A 265 -5.93 -13.07 11.06
CA THR A 265 -5.50 -14.36 11.63
C THR A 265 -6.44 -14.87 12.72
N LYS A 266 -7.10 -13.94 13.44
CA LYS A 266 -8.05 -14.25 14.53
C LYS A 266 -8.89 -13.02 14.88
N PHE A 267 -9.92 -13.23 15.68
CA PHE A 267 -10.73 -12.18 16.26
C PHE A 267 -10.52 -12.09 17.78
N ARG A 268 -10.81 -10.92 18.34
CA ARG A 268 -10.91 -10.70 19.78
C ARG A 268 -12.26 -10.07 20.10
N VAL A 269 -12.92 -10.59 21.12
CA VAL A 269 -14.16 -10.05 21.67
C VAL A 269 -13.89 -9.59 23.08
N THR A 270 -14.12 -8.31 23.34
CA THR A 270 -14.00 -7.69 24.66
C THR A 270 -15.38 -7.36 25.20
N ALA A 271 -15.73 -7.94 26.34
CA ALA A 271 -16.96 -7.65 27.07
C ALA A 271 -16.72 -6.61 28.16
N ILE A 272 -17.46 -5.50 28.09
CA ILE A 272 -17.44 -4.42 29.08
C ILE A 272 -18.74 -4.49 29.88
N TYR A 273 -18.63 -4.43 31.21
CA TYR A 273 -19.75 -4.65 32.13
C TYR A 273 -20.20 -3.35 32.80
N ASP A 274 -21.52 -3.16 32.96
CA ASP A 274 -22.08 -1.99 33.68
C ASP A 274 -21.71 -1.97 35.17
N SER A 275 -21.35 -3.13 35.74
CA SER A 275 -20.98 -3.27 37.16
C SER A 275 -19.58 -2.75 37.50
N GLY A 276 -18.79 -2.33 36.49
CA GLY A 276 -17.37 -2.00 36.68
C GLY A 276 -16.47 -3.23 36.88
N LYS A 277 -17.00 -4.43 36.66
CA LYS A 277 -16.22 -5.68 36.61
C LYS A 277 -15.16 -5.60 35.51
N GLU A 278 -13.99 -6.18 35.78
CA GLU A 278 -12.90 -6.28 34.80
C GLU A 278 -13.38 -6.87 33.46
N PRO A 279 -12.97 -6.29 32.32
CA PRO A 279 -13.38 -6.78 31.02
C PRO A 279 -13.02 -8.25 30.81
N THR A 280 -13.92 -9.00 30.19
CA THR A 280 -13.63 -10.39 29.79
C THR A 280 -13.24 -10.40 28.31
N ILE A 281 -12.08 -10.99 28.02
CA ILE A 281 -11.50 -11.03 26.68
C ILE A 281 -11.53 -12.47 26.17
N VAL A 282 -12.09 -12.66 24.98
CA VAL A 282 -12.12 -13.94 24.28
C VAL A 282 -11.44 -13.76 22.93
N THR A 283 -10.36 -14.49 22.69
CA THR A 283 -9.63 -14.48 21.42
C THR A 283 -9.84 -15.81 20.69
N GLY A 284 -10.09 -15.77 19.39
CA GLY A 284 -10.30 -16.95 18.55
C GLY A 284 -11.16 -16.64 17.33
N GLY A 285 -12.03 -17.58 16.96
CA GLY A 285 -12.91 -17.48 15.80
C GLY A 285 -12.32 -18.08 14.52
N SER A 286 -13.17 -18.25 13.53
CA SER A 286 -12.82 -18.77 12.21
C SER A 286 -13.31 -17.83 11.13
N ILE A 287 -12.59 -17.80 10.01
CA ILE A 287 -12.94 -17.05 8.81
C ILE A 287 -12.89 -18.00 7.62
N LYS A 288 -13.92 -17.93 6.78
CA LYS A 288 -13.99 -18.71 5.54
C LYS A 288 -13.43 -17.90 4.37
N SER A 289 -13.11 -18.59 3.28
CA SER A 289 -12.62 -17.97 2.05
C SER A 289 -13.61 -16.99 1.40
N ASP A 290 -14.87 -17.01 1.80
CA ASP A 290 -15.93 -16.11 1.30
C ASP A 290 -16.08 -14.83 2.13
N GLY A 291 -15.24 -14.60 3.14
CA GLY A 291 -15.36 -13.43 4.02
C GLY A 291 -16.22 -13.64 5.25
N THR A 292 -16.94 -14.75 5.36
CA THR A 292 -17.80 -15.01 6.53
C THR A 292 -16.98 -15.44 7.73
N PHE A 293 -17.30 -14.88 8.90
CA PHE A 293 -16.63 -15.20 10.15
C PHE A 293 -17.59 -15.69 11.23
N GLU A 294 -17.05 -16.45 12.18
CA GLU A 294 -17.76 -16.86 13.39
C GLU A 294 -16.81 -16.83 14.60
N VAL A 295 -17.25 -16.17 15.68
CA VAL A 295 -16.51 -16.11 16.95
C VAL A 295 -17.37 -16.69 18.06
N TYR A 296 -16.98 -17.85 18.57
CA TYR A 296 -17.71 -18.55 19.64
C TYR A 296 -17.40 -17.96 21.02
N ILE A 297 -18.44 -17.53 21.74
CA ILE A 297 -18.29 -16.83 23.04
C ILE A 297 -19.02 -17.52 24.20
N LEU A 298 -19.93 -18.46 23.93
CA LEU A 298 -20.65 -19.16 25.00
C LEU A 298 -19.69 -19.97 25.89
N GLY A 299 -19.87 -19.88 27.21
CA GLY A 299 -19.05 -20.63 28.17
C GLY A 299 -17.62 -20.13 28.28
N LYS A 300 -17.28 -18.99 27.66
CA LYS A 300 -15.98 -18.32 27.76
C LYS A 300 -15.91 -17.26 28.87
N GLY A 301 -16.84 -17.32 29.82
CA GLY A 301 -16.88 -16.42 30.99
C GLY A 301 -17.50 -15.05 30.74
N ILE A 302 -17.97 -14.77 29.51
CA ILE A 302 -18.73 -13.55 29.21
C ILE A 302 -20.15 -13.70 29.77
N ASP A 303 -20.51 -12.80 30.68
CA ASP A 303 -21.89 -12.70 31.18
C ASP A 303 -22.67 -11.66 30.36
N ILE A 304 -23.34 -12.13 29.31
CA ILE A 304 -24.05 -11.28 28.35
C ILE A 304 -25.16 -10.45 29.01
N LEU A 305 -25.73 -10.92 30.11
CA LEU A 305 -26.81 -10.20 30.81
C LEU A 305 -26.30 -8.98 31.60
N GLU A 306 -25.00 -8.96 31.91
CA GLU A 306 -24.34 -7.85 32.59
C GLU A 306 -23.50 -6.97 31.64
N CYS A 307 -23.37 -7.38 30.38
CA CYS A 307 -22.60 -6.65 29.39
C CYS A 307 -23.30 -5.34 29.01
N GLN A 308 -22.59 -4.25 29.19
CA GLN A 308 -22.92 -2.96 28.59
C GLN A 308 -22.68 -2.98 27.08
N MET A 309 -21.52 -3.54 26.70
CA MET A 309 -21.03 -3.49 25.33
C MET A 309 -20.13 -4.69 25.05
N LEU A 310 -20.22 -5.19 23.82
CA LEU A 310 -19.26 -6.11 23.23
C LEU A 310 -18.50 -5.37 22.13
N ILE A 311 -17.18 -5.50 22.11
CA ILE A 311 -16.32 -4.97 21.06
C ILE A 311 -15.69 -6.15 20.34
N LEU A 312 -15.95 -6.27 19.04
CA LEU A 312 -15.32 -7.24 18.15
C LEU A 312 -14.16 -6.56 17.42
N GLU A 313 -13.00 -7.21 17.41
CA GLU A 313 -11.78 -6.73 16.75
C GLU A 313 -11.22 -7.83 15.84
N ALA A 314 -10.88 -7.47 14.60
CA ALA A 314 -10.11 -8.33 13.70
C ALA A 314 -8.61 -8.11 13.96
N LEU A 315 -7.85 -9.20 14.10
CA LEU A 315 -6.43 -9.15 14.45
C LEU A 315 -5.55 -9.82 13.39
N ASP A 316 -4.34 -9.29 13.19
CA ASP A 316 -3.28 -9.95 12.43
C ASP A 316 -2.49 -10.99 13.27
N GLN A 317 -1.42 -11.53 12.69
CA GLN A 317 -0.58 -12.56 13.30
C GLN A 317 0.14 -12.05 14.56
N ASP A 318 0.45 -10.75 14.60
CA ASP A 318 1.17 -10.08 15.68
C ASP A 318 0.22 -9.50 16.76
N ASN A 319 -1.09 -9.70 16.62
CA ASN A 319 -2.17 -9.16 17.46
C ASN A 319 -2.43 -7.66 17.28
N ASN A 320 -2.02 -7.05 16.17
CA ASN A 320 -2.43 -5.69 15.86
C ASN A 320 -3.91 -5.69 15.45
N ILE A 321 -4.63 -4.65 15.86
CA ILE A 321 -6.04 -4.45 15.49
C ILE A 321 -6.07 -3.95 14.05
N LEU A 322 -6.78 -4.66 13.18
CA LEU A 322 -6.99 -4.29 11.78
C LEU A 322 -8.29 -3.51 11.60
N ASP A 323 -9.34 -3.90 12.32
CA ASP A 323 -10.62 -3.19 12.40
C ASP A 323 -11.36 -3.55 13.71
N SER A 324 -12.34 -2.72 14.10
CA SER A 324 -13.15 -2.89 15.30
C SER A 324 -14.59 -2.45 15.12
N LYS A 325 -15.54 -3.24 15.63
CA LYS A 325 -16.96 -2.91 15.69
C LYS A 325 -17.60 -3.21 17.04
N ASN A 326 -18.49 -2.32 17.45
CA ASN A 326 -19.38 -2.57 18.57
C ASN A 326 -20.45 -3.58 18.15
N VAL A 327 -20.66 -4.59 18.98
CA VAL A 327 -21.70 -5.60 18.80
C VAL A 327 -22.84 -5.28 19.76
N THR A 328 -23.99 -4.92 19.20
CA THR A 328 -25.19 -4.61 19.99
C THR A 328 -25.84 -5.92 20.42
N VAL A 329 -25.96 -6.14 21.73
CA VAL A 329 -26.68 -7.29 22.28
C VAL A 329 -28.18 -7.00 22.19
N LYS A 330 -28.87 -7.82 21.40
CA LYS A 330 -30.33 -7.86 21.35
C LYS A 330 -30.85 -8.88 22.34
N PHE A 331 -32.02 -8.59 22.89
CA PHE A 331 -32.69 -9.51 23.76
C PHE A 331 -34.06 -9.88 23.17
N ASN A 332 -34.35 -11.18 23.12
CA ASN A 332 -35.61 -11.71 22.58
C ASN A 332 -36.63 -11.93 23.70
N GLU A 333 -36.65 -11.08 24.74
CA GLU A 333 -37.66 -11.23 25.75
C GLU A 333 -39.03 -10.86 25.21
N SER A 334 -39.98 -11.73 25.50
CA SER A 334 -41.38 -11.52 25.16
C SER A 334 -42.19 -11.63 26.43
N ILE A 335 -43.17 -10.75 26.55
CA ILE A 335 -44.29 -10.92 27.46
C ILE A 335 -45.56 -10.95 26.61
N THR A 336 -46.40 -11.95 26.82
CA THR A 336 -47.72 -12.03 26.18
C THR A 336 -48.75 -11.91 27.27
N VAL A 337 -49.86 -11.24 26.99
CA VAL A 337 -50.91 -10.97 27.95
C VAL A 337 -52.19 -11.59 27.42
N ASP A 338 -52.82 -12.45 28.21
CA ASP A 338 -54.12 -13.02 27.87
C ASP A 338 -55.19 -11.90 27.92
N PRO A 339 -56.26 -11.99 27.12
CA PRO A 339 -57.40 -11.07 27.23
C PRO A 339 -57.89 -10.92 28.67
N TYR A 340 -57.99 -9.66 29.13
CA TYR A 340 -58.35 -9.31 30.51
C TYR A 340 -59.76 -8.73 30.58
N SER A 341 -60.57 -9.22 31.53
CA SER A 341 -61.87 -8.64 31.88
C SER A 341 -61.83 -8.05 33.29
N PHE A 342 -62.52 -6.93 33.51
CA PHE A 342 -62.61 -6.26 34.81
C PHE A 342 -63.32 -7.08 35.90
N SER A 343 -64.02 -8.16 35.54
CA SER A 343 -64.54 -9.13 36.53
C SER A 343 -63.45 -10.06 37.08
N SER A 344 -62.27 -10.12 36.43
CA SER A 344 -61.16 -10.97 36.85
C SER A 344 -60.21 -10.21 37.79
N PRO A 345 -59.80 -10.82 38.91
CA PRO A 345 -58.87 -10.19 39.85
C PRO A 345 -57.44 -10.08 39.32
N TYR A 346 -57.08 -10.87 38.30
CA TYR A 346 -55.71 -10.96 37.79
C TYR A 346 -55.62 -10.78 36.28
N ILE A 347 -54.56 -10.12 35.83
CA ILE A 347 -54.03 -10.21 34.47
C ILE A 347 -53.09 -11.42 34.43
N THR A 348 -53.22 -12.26 33.41
CA THR A 348 -52.37 -13.43 33.21
C THR A 348 -51.68 -13.39 31.86
N GLY A 349 -50.67 -14.23 31.70
CA GLY A 349 -50.01 -14.42 30.42
C GLY A 349 -48.71 -15.21 30.57
N SER A 350 -47.90 -15.21 29.52
CA SER A 350 -46.61 -15.90 29.49
C SER A 350 -45.45 -14.93 29.34
N TYR A 351 -44.27 -15.32 29.81
CA TYR A 351 -43.07 -14.51 29.75
C TYR A 351 -41.83 -15.38 29.45
N SER A 352 -40.84 -14.81 28.79
CA SER A 352 -39.54 -15.45 28.55
C SER A 352 -38.69 -15.53 29.82
N SER A 353 -37.93 -16.62 30.01
CA SER A 353 -37.22 -16.96 31.26
C SER A 353 -36.28 -15.89 31.87
N LEU A 354 -35.86 -14.90 31.08
CA LEU A 354 -35.02 -13.78 31.53
C LEU A 354 -35.79 -12.66 32.26
N ILE A 355 -37.13 -12.60 32.14
CA ILE A 355 -37.95 -11.70 32.97
C ILE A 355 -38.00 -12.23 34.40
N LYS A 356 -37.57 -11.40 35.36
CA LYS A 356 -37.53 -11.72 36.80
C LYS A 356 -38.56 -10.95 37.61
N SER A 357 -39.05 -9.83 37.10
CA SER A 357 -40.15 -9.09 37.72
C SER A 357 -41.03 -8.43 36.65
N ILE A 358 -42.24 -8.05 37.04
CA ILE A 358 -43.15 -7.31 36.16
C ILE A 358 -43.71 -6.07 36.88
N LYS A 359 -44.11 -5.07 36.10
CA LYS A 359 -44.87 -3.90 36.58
C LYS A 359 -46.06 -3.67 35.67
N LEU A 360 -47.19 -3.27 36.26
CA LEU A 360 -48.34 -2.75 35.56
C LEU A 360 -48.21 -1.23 35.42
N ILE A 361 -48.32 -0.73 34.20
CA ILE A 361 -48.35 0.70 33.88
C ILE A 361 -49.78 1.05 33.44
N SER A 362 -50.43 1.91 34.21
CA SER A 362 -51.75 2.49 33.94
C SER A 362 -51.69 3.99 34.32
N SER A 363 -52.70 4.53 35.00
CA SER A 363 -52.65 5.84 35.69
C SER A 363 -51.55 5.94 36.74
N LYS A 364 -51.12 4.80 37.29
CA LYS A 364 -49.96 4.67 38.20
C LYS A 364 -49.10 3.47 37.81
N VAL A 365 -47.83 3.50 38.22
CA VAL A 365 -46.90 2.37 38.09
C VAL A 365 -47.00 1.49 39.33
N THR A 366 -47.39 0.24 39.16
CA THR A 366 -47.51 -0.73 40.27
C THR A 366 -46.57 -1.91 40.04
N ALA A 367 -45.62 -2.12 40.95
CA ALA A 367 -44.77 -3.31 40.94
C ALA A 367 -45.46 -4.47 41.66
N GLY A 368 -45.29 -5.70 41.16
CA GLY A 368 -45.86 -6.88 41.78
C GLY A 368 -46.06 -8.06 40.82
N GLY A 369 -46.99 -8.93 41.19
CA GLY A 369 -47.32 -10.14 40.45
C GLY A 369 -46.45 -11.34 40.83
N THR A 370 -46.91 -12.53 40.44
CA THR A 370 -46.24 -13.81 40.66
C THR A 370 -45.80 -14.36 39.33
N LEU A 371 -44.51 -14.68 39.20
CA LEU A 371 -43.90 -15.30 38.02
C LEU A 371 -43.58 -16.76 38.36
N THR A 372 -44.18 -17.71 37.65
CA THR A 372 -43.95 -19.14 37.92
C THR A 372 -44.10 -19.96 36.64
N GLY A 373 -43.10 -20.80 36.34
CA GLY A 373 -43.15 -21.74 35.21
C GLY A 373 -43.34 -21.08 33.84
N GLY A 374 -42.81 -19.87 33.62
CA GLY A 374 -42.98 -19.12 32.36
C GLY A 374 -44.33 -18.43 32.21
N THR A 375 -45.17 -18.43 33.26
CA THR A 375 -46.47 -17.73 33.31
C THR A 375 -46.51 -16.72 34.44
N PHE A 376 -47.24 -15.62 34.26
CA PHE A 376 -47.41 -14.63 35.31
C PHE A 376 -48.86 -14.42 35.72
N LYS A 377 -49.06 -13.94 36.95
CA LYS A 377 -50.33 -13.40 37.45
C LYS A 377 -50.07 -12.05 38.09
N PHE A 378 -50.82 -11.02 37.71
CA PHE A 378 -50.71 -9.67 38.29
C PHE A 378 -52.07 -9.21 38.81
N TYR A 379 -52.15 -8.77 40.07
CA TYR A 379 -53.42 -8.34 40.68
C TYR A 379 -53.86 -6.96 40.14
N ALA A 380 -54.97 -6.92 39.43
CA ALA A 380 -55.38 -5.78 38.61
C ALA A 380 -56.40 -4.85 39.29
N ILE A 381 -57.22 -5.38 40.20
CA ILE A 381 -58.28 -4.61 40.87
C ILE A 381 -57.66 -3.46 41.67
N GLY A 382 -58.12 -2.24 41.42
CA GLY A 382 -57.61 -1.02 42.06
C GLY A 382 -56.26 -0.52 41.54
N ASN A 383 -55.68 -1.20 40.55
CA ASN A 383 -54.42 -0.83 39.90
C ASN A 383 -54.59 -0.50 38.40
N MET A 384 -55.81 -0.63 37.88
CA MET A 384 -56.16 -0.42 36.48
C MET A 384 -57.41 0.46 36.36
N GLU A 385 -57.48 1.28 35.31
CA GLU A 385 -58.65 2.10 34.96
C GLU A 385 -59.15 1.71 33.56
N LYS A 386 -60.46 1.49 33.40
CA LYS A 386 -61.05 0.99 32.14
C LYS A 386 -60.82 1.90 30.94
N THR A 387 -60.63 3.20 31.19
CA THR A 387 -60.47 4.23 30.16
C THR A 387 -59.01 4.49 29.79
N ILE A 388 -58.04 3.87 30.47
CA ILE A 388 -56.61 4.13 30.26
C ILE A 388 -55.93 2.88 29.67
N PRO A 389 -55.19 2.99 28.55
CA PRO A 389 -54.38 1.89 28.04
C PRO A 389 -53.39 1.40 29.09
N CYS A 390 -53.38 0.09 29.33
CA CYS A 390 -52.55 -0.52 30.35
C CYS A 390 -51.51 -1.45 29.76
N TYR A 391 -50.31 -1.44 30.32
CA TYR A 391 -49.19 -2.25 29.84
C TYR A 391 -48.62 -3.11 30.96
N ILE A 392 -48.30 -4.36 30.64
CA ILE A 392 -47.41 -5.17 31.46
C ILE A 392 -46.00 -4.98 30.92
N LYS A 393 -45.09 -4.55 31.78
CA LYS A 393 -43.65 -4.45 31.49
C LYS A 393 -42.90 -5.51 32.27
N GLY A 394 -42.08 -6.29 31.59
CA GLY A 394 -41.16 -7.26 32.18
C GLY A 394 -39.78 -6.66 32.39
N TYR A 395 -39.16 -6.98 33.52
CA TYR A 395 -37.84 -6.51 33.91
C TYR A 395 -36.92 -7.68 34.27
N ASP A 396 -35.62 -7.50 34.06
CA ASP A 396 -34.60 -8.46 34.51
C ASP A 396 -34.34 -8.39 36.04
N ALA A 397 -33.37 -9.16 36.53
CA ALA A 397 -32.97 -9.18 37.95
C ALA A 397 -32.42 -7.84 38.45
N LYS A 398 -31.97 -6.97 37.55
CA LYS A 398 -31.37 -5.66 37.86
C LYS A 398 -32.40 -4.53 37.76
N GLY A 399 -33.62 -4.84 37.30
CA GLY A 399 -34.69 -3.87 37.14
C GLY A 399 -34.66 -3.10 35.82
N ASN A 400 -33.94 -3.59 34.80
CA ASN A 400 -34.00 -3.04 33.45
C ASN A 400 -35.22 -3.60 32.72
N GLU A 401 -35.95 -2.75 32.00
CA GLU A 401 -37.08 -3.19 31.17
C GLU A 401 -36.58 -4.04 30.00
N ARG A 402 -37.24 -5.18 29.76
CA ARG A 402 -36.86 -6.19 28.76
C ARG A 402 -37.99 -6.48 27.77
N ALA A 403 -39.24 -6.33 28.19
CA ALA A 403 -40.40 -6.50 27.33
C ALA A 403 -41.55 -5.59 27.79
N SER A 404 -42.41 -5.16 26.87
CA SER A 404 -43.64 -4.44 27.17
C SER A 404 -44.76 -4.85 26.22
N THR A 405 -45.93 -5.14 26.78
CA THR A 405 -47.11 -5.54 26.00
C THR A 405 -48.35 -4.88 26.56
N LEU A 406 -49.20 -4.39 25.66
CA LEU A 406 -50.52 -3.86 25.98
C LEU A 406 -51.40 -4.97 26.55
N VAL A 407 -52.15 -4.68 27.60
CA VAL A 407 -53.18 -5.57 28.14
C VAL A 407 -54.41 -5.51 27.22
N PRO A 408 -54.79 -6.60 26.54
CA PRO A 408 -55.97 -6.60 25.70
C PRO A 408 -57.21 -6.70 26.57
N VAL A 409 -57.89 -5.58 26.82
CA VAL A 409 -59.11 -5.54 27.62
C VAL A 409 -60.29 -6.03 26.78
N ILE A 410 -61.07 -6.95 27.33
CA ILE A 410 -62.33 -7.45 26.78
C ILE A 410 -63.48 -7.07 27.72
N ASP A 411 -64.60 -6.68 27.14
CA ASP A 411 -65.81 -6.28 27.88
C ASP A 411 -66.52 -7.45 28.55
#